data_AF-A0A452XFC3-F1
#
_entry.id   AF-A0A452XFC3-F1
#
_cell.length_a   1.000
_cell.length_b   1.000
_cell.length_c   1.000
_cell.angle_alpha   90.00
_cell.angle_beta   90.00
_cell.angle_gamma   90.00
#
_symmetry.space_group_name_H-M   'P 1'
#
loop_
_entity.id
_entity.type
_entity.pdbx_description
1 polymer ?
#
loop_
_entity_poly.entity_id
_entity_poly.type
_entity_poly.pdbx_seq_one_letter_code
_entity_poly.pdbx_strand_id
1 'polypeptide(L)'
;VNDLHLVVKGSDGSFVDSQLVEVDNVTSNLRKLYVKAYLGINTDKPPKYWLVFQASVPPMGWNTYFVSKPKGAGSNRMGYVSSIASPSKDTVEVGPGSLKMTFSSASGQLTRMFNSITGVDLPIQQSFLWYGSNNGDGADSQASGAYIFRPDGSTPTVVSRSVPLKVIRGPLVDEVHQQFSPWIYQVTRLYKDKEHAEVEYT
;
A
#
# COMPACT_ATOMS: atom_id res chain seq x y z
N VAL A 1 10.65 -5.20 11.20
CA VAL A 1 11.96 -4.98 11.88
C VAL A 1 11.87 -3.77 12.81
N ASN A 2 12.77 -3.67 13.80
CA ASN A 2 12.75 -2.58 14.80
C ASN A 2 14.03 -1.73 14.80
N ASP A 3 14.96 -2.03 13.90
CA ASP A 3 16.23 -1.32 13.77
C ASP A 3 16.24 -0.58 12.44
N LEU A 4 16.75 0.65 12.45
CA LEU A 4 16.93 1.51 11.28
C LEU A 4 18.21 1.19 10.51
N HIS A 5 19.18 0.52 11.16
CA HIS A 5 20.50 0.27 10.61
C HIS A 5 20.61 -1.19 10.18
N LEU A 6 19.86 -1.55 9.14
CA LEU A 6 19.91 -2.86 8.53
C LEU A 6 20.51 -2.78 7.13
N VAL A 7 21.31 -3.79 6.81
CA VAL A 7 21.84 -4.02 5.46
C VAL A 7 21.41 -5.41 4.98
N VAL A 8 21.12 -5.50 3.69
CA VAL A 8 20.76 -6.75 3.03
C VAL A 8 21.91 -7.17 2.11
N LYS A 9 22.30 -8.45 2.19
CA LYS A 9 23.31 -9.04 1.31
C LYS A 9 22.76 -10.26 0.58
N GLY A 10 23.17 -10.44 -0.66
CA GLY A 10 22.92 -11.66 -1.44
C GLY A 10 23.80 -12.83 -0.96
N SER A 11 23.55 -14.01 -1.53
CA SER A 11 24.33 -15.23 -1.26
C SER A 11 25.80 -15.12 -1.67
N ASP A 12 26.10 -14.27 -2.65
CA ASP A 12 27.44 -13.92 -3.12
C ASP A 12 28.15 -12.88 -2.24
N GLY A 13 27.48 -12.38 -1.20
CA GLY A 13 27.99 -11.35 -0.29
C GLY A 13 27.86 -9.92 -0.82
N SER A 14 27.32 -9.73 -2.03
CA SER A 14 27.03 -8.41 -2.59
C SER A 14 25.93 -7.69 -1.79
N PHE A 15 25.97 -6.35 -1.77
CA PHE A 15 24.92 -5.56 -1.12
C PHE A 15 23.71 -5.43 -2.04
N VAL A 16 22.53 -5.55 -1.46
CA VAL A 16 21.25 -5.34 -2.15
C VAL A 16 20.63 -4.04 -1.66
N ASP A 17 20.18 -3.21 -2.59
CA ASP A 17 19.46 -1.99 -2.27
C ASP A 17 18.23 -2.32 -1.42
N SER A 18 18.02 -1.54 -0.37
CA SER A 18 16.93 -1.76 0.55
C SER A 18 16.33 -0.44 1.04
N GLN A 19 15.03 -0.50 1.36
CA GLN A 19 14.23 0.60 1.83
C GLN A 19 13.47 0.18 3.09
N LEU A 20 13.42 1.05 4.09
CA LEU A 20 12.60 0.88 5.29
C LEU A 20 11.34 1.73 5.16
N VAL A 21 10.18 1.10 5.34
CA VAL A 21 8.86 1.75 5.34
C VAL A 21 8.28 1.64 6.75
N GLU A 22 7.75 2.73 7.30
CA GLU A 22 7.09 2.70 8.60
C GLU A 22 5.83 1.83 8.58
N VAL A 23 5.62 1.03 9.62
CA VAL A 23 4.36 0.31 9.79
C VAL A 23 3.27 1.30 10.20
N ASP A 24 2.16 1.30 9.50
CA ASP A 24 1.04 2.20 9.76
C ASP A 24 0.18 1.73 10.95
N ASN A 25 -0.68 2.64 11.41
CA ASN A 25 -1.54 2.39 12.56
C ASN A 25 -2.68 1.40 12.26
N VAL A 26 -3.18 1.36 11.02
CA VAL A 26 -4.26 0.43 10.61
C VAL A 26 -3.74 -1.00 10.67
N THR A 27 -2.58 -1.27 10.07
CA THR A 27 -1.90 -2.57 10.14
C THR A 27 -1.56 -2.95 11.58
N SER A 28 -1.10 -2.00 12.40
CA SER A 28 -0.78 -2.25 13.81
C SER A 28 -2.03 -2.68 14.62
N ASN A 29 -3.18 -2.03 14.37
CA ASN A 29 -4.45 -2.36 15.01
C ASN A 29 -4.97 -3.73 14.55
N LEU A 30 -4.94 -4.01 13.25
CA LEU A 30 -5.31 -5.31 12.70
C LEU A 30 -4.47 -6.44 13.29
N ARG A 31 -3.14 -6.25 13.36
CA ARG A 31 -2.24 -7.24 13.94
C ARG A 31 -2.64 -7.57 15.38
N LYS A 32 -2.90 -6.55 16.20
CA LYS A 32 -3.31 -6.76 17.61
C LYS A 32 -4.59 -7.59 17.72
N LEU A 33 -5.58 -7.32 16.87
CA LEU A 33 -6.86 -8.02 16.88
C LEU A 33 -6.72 -9.46 16.35
N TYR A 34 -6.18 -9.63 15.15
CA TYR A 34 -6.17 -10.91 14.44
C TYR A 34 -5.14 -11.90 14.98
N VAL A 35 -4.01 -11.44 15.53
CA VAL A 35 -3.08 -12.36 16.21
C VAL A 35 -3.72 -12.97 17.45
N LYS A 36 -4.49 -12.19 18.22
CA LYS A 36 -5.24 -12.73 19.36
C LYS A 36 -6.33 -13.70 18.90
N ALA A 37 -7.09 -13.33 17.87
CA ALA A 37 -8.18 -14.17 17.36
C ALA A 37 -7.69 -15.53 16.83
N TYR A 38 -6.57 -15.56 16.12
CA TYR A 38 -6.06 -16.78 15.49
C TYR A 38 -5.11 -17.59 16.36
N LEU A 39 -4.27 -16.94 17.18
CA LEU A 39 -3.23 -17.61 17.96
C LEU A 39 -3.49 -17.58 19.47
N GLY A 40 -4.48 -16.82 19.94
CA GLY A 40 -4.76 -16.66 21.38
C GLY A 40 -3.72 -15.80 22.14
N ILE A 41 -2.77 -15.20 21.43
CA ILE A 41 -1.64 -14.46 22.02
C ILE A 41 -1.88 -12.96 21.91
N ASN A 42 -1.64 -12.22 23.00
CA ASN A 42 -1.63 -10.75 22.97
C ASN A 42 -0.28 -10.23 22.46
N THR A 43 -0.30 -9.28 21.52
CA THR A 43 0.91 -8.63 21.01
C THR A 43 0.86 -7.13 21.26
N ASP A 44 1.66 -6.64 22.20
CA ASP A 44 1.66 -5.21 22.58
C ASP A 44 2.71 -4.37 21.84
N LYS A 45 3.58 -5.02 21.05
CA LYS A 45 4.68 -4.36 20.33
C LYS A 45 4.66 -4.76 18.86
N PRO A 46 3.94 -4.03 17.98
CA PRO A 46 4.06 -4.25 16.55
C PRO A 46 5.49 -3.91 16.08
N PRO A 47 5.96 -4.51 14.97
CA PRO A 47 7.20 -4.07 14.34
C PRO A 47 7.10 -2.58 13.95
N LYS A 48 8.21 -1.86 14.01
CA LYS A 48 8.24 -0.43 13.64
C LYS A 48 8.34 -0.19 12.13
N TYR A 49 9.07 -1.05 11.43
CA TYR A 49 9.34 -0.88 9.99
C TYR A 49 9.17 -2.19 9.21
N TRP A 50 8.79 -2.07 7.95
CA TRP A 50 8.97 -3.05 6.89
C TRP A 50 10.32 -2.83 6.21
N LEU A 51 11.06 -3.91 5.96
CA LEU A 51 12.29 -3.87 5.16
C LEU A 51 11.97 -4.41 3.77
N VAL A 52 12.12 -3.56 2.77
CA VAL A 52 11.82 -3.82 1.36
C VAL A 52 13.13 -3.92 0.60
N PHE A 53 13.31 -4.96 -0.20
CA PHE A 53 14.42 -5.12 -1.13
C PHE A 53 13.99 -6.04 -2.27
N GLN A 54 14.64 -5.91 -3.42
CA GLN A 54 14.35 -6.76 -4.57
C GLN A 54 15.05 -8.11 -4.45
N ALA A 55 14.28 -9.19 -4.44
CA ALA A 55 14.80 -10.54 -4.55
C ALA A 55 14.80 -11.00 -6.01
N SER A 56 15.87 -11.68 -6.43
CA SER A 56 15.99 -12.38 -7.71
C SER A 56 16.14 -13.87 -7.41
N VAL A 57 15.21 -14.66 -7.94
CA VAL A 57 15.10 -16.10 -7.64
C VAL A 57 15.08 -16.86 -8.96
N PRO A 58 15.88 -17.92 -9.12
CA PRO A 58 15.86 -18.72 -10.34
C PRO A 58 14.51 -19.45 -10.50
N PRO A 59 14.09 -19.74 -11.75
CA PRO A 59 12.91 -20.56 -11.99
C PRO A 59 13.00 -21.89 -11.25
N MET A 60 11.94 -22.24 -10.50
CA MET A 60 11.86 -23.48 -9.71
C MET A 60 13.00 -23.67 -8.70
N GLY A 61 13.60 -22.59 -8.20
CA GLY A 61 14.68 -22.67 -7.21
C GLY A 61 14.48 -21.73 -6.03
N TRP A 62 15.55 -21.56 -5.26
CA TRP A 62 15.61 -20.67 -4.10
C TRP A 62 16.86 -19.80 -4.17
N ASN A 63 16.82 -18.67 -3.46
CA ASN A 63 17.97 -17.81 -3.24
C ASN A 63 17.99 -17.40 -1.76
N THR A 64 19.18 -17.07 -1.24
CA THR A 64 19.37 -16.75 0.18
C THR A 64 19.84 -15.31 0.33
N TYR A 65 19.21 -14.58 1.26
CA TYR A 65 19.57 -13.23 1.62
C TYR A 65 19.90 -13.13 3.11
N PHE A 66 20.90 -12.33 3.43
CA PHE A 66 21.35 -12.11 4.80
C PHE A 66 21.02 -10.69 5.25
N VAL A 67 20.22 -10.56 6.30
CA VAL A 67 19.89 -9.28 6.94
C VAL A 67 20.70 -9.13 8.21
N SER A 68 21.45 -8.04 8.32
CA SER A 68 22.37 -7.83 9.45
C SER A 68 22.52 -6.35 9.78
N LYS A 69 23.07 -6.06 10.96
CA LYS A 69 23.55 -4.71 11.28
C LYS A 69 24.90 -4.47 10.60
N PRO A 70 25.20 -3.25 10.12
CA PRO A 70 26.49 -2.95 9.52
C PRO A 70 27.63 -3.16 10.53
N LYS A 71 28.75 -3.74 10.07
CA LYS A 71 29.99 -3.86 10.86
C LYS A 71 30.91 -2.69 10.50
N GLY A 72 31.19 -1.82 11.47
CA GLY A 72 32.15 -0.71 11.34
C GLY A 72 31.51 0.68 11.21
N ALA A 73 32.03 1.64 11.96
CA ALA A 73 31.66 3.06 11.89
C ALA A 73 32.24 3.67 10.60
N GLY A 74 31.48 3.66 9.51
CA GLY A 74 31.94 4.19 8.22
C GLY A 74 31.29 3.60 6.96
N SER A 75 30.44 2.58 7.09
CA SER A 75 29.66 2.10 5.95
C SER A 75 28.51 3.08 5.65
N ASN A 76 28.75 4.05 4.75
CA ASN A 76 27.74 4.98 4.21
C ASN A 76 26.58 4.30 3.46
N ARG A 77 26.56 2.97 3.37
CA ARG A 77 25.51 2.18 2.71
C ARG A 77 24.51 1.68 3.76
N MET A 78 23.75 2.60 4.34
CA MET A 78 22.57 2.28 5.14
C MET A 78 21.37 2.06 4.22
N GLY A 79 20.44 1.19 4.63
CA GLY A 79 19.13 1.10 3.98
C GLY A 79 18.42 2.47 3.99
N TYR A 80 17.73 2.80 2.92
CA TYR A 80 17.06 4.08 2.79
C TYR A 80 15.81 4.12 3.67
N VAL A 81 15.74 5.05 4.61
CA VAL A 81 14.50 5.27 5.39
C VAL A 81 13.57 6.13 4.55
N SER A 82 12.37 5.61 4.28
CA SER A 82 11.40 6.31 3.45
C SER A 82 11.05 7.68 4.05
N SER A 83 10.91 8.68 3.19
CA SER A 83 10.52 10.02 3.61
C SER A 83 9.01 10.21 3.49
N ILE A 84 8.43 10.90 4.47
CA ILE A 84 7.04 11.35 4.37
C ILE A 84 7.04 12.63 3.55
N ALA A 85 6.37 12.59 2.39
CA ALA A 85 6.24 13.77 1.54
C ALA A 85 5.00 14.57 1.95
N SER A 86 5.19 15.86 2.22
CA SER A 86 4.07 16.80 2.31
C SER A 86 3.51 17.02 0.91
N PRO A 87 2.18 16.92 0.71
CA PRO A 87 1.56 17.23 -0.56
C PRO A 87 1.91 18.65 -1.03
N SER A 88 2.23 18.82 -2.32
CA SER A 88 2.30 20.16 -2.94
C SER A 88 0.91 20.80 -2.99
N LYS A 89 0.80 22.10 -3.32
CA LYS A 89 -0.47 22.83 -3.26
C LYS A 89 -1.62 22.18 -4.05
N ASP A 90 -1.34 21.56 -5.20
CA ASP A 90 -2.41 21.11 -6.10
C ASP A 90 -2.44 19.58 -6.29
N THR A 91 -1.29 18.97 -6.58
CA THR A 91 -1.20 17.52 -6.87
C THR A 91 0.04 16.87 -6.27
N VAL A 92 -0.02 15.55 -6.08
CA VAL A 92 1.11 14.72 -5.69
C VAL A 92 1.33 13.63 -6.73
N GLU A 93 2.50 13.65 -7.37
CA GLU A 93 2.93 12.55 -8.24
C GLU A 93 3.77 11.55 -7.43
N VAL A 94 3.56 10.26 -7.69
CA VAL A 94 4.28 9.13 -7.10
C VAL A 94 4.66 8.10 -8.16
N GLY A 95 5.68 7.31 -7.87
CA GLY A 95 6.18 6.24 -8.71
C GLY A 95 7.68 6.41 -8.93
N PRO A 96 8.55 5.55 -8.38
CA PRO A 96 10.00 5.67 -8.58
C PRO A 96 10.47 5.22 -9.98
N GLY A 97 9.64 4.50 -10.73
CA GLY A 97 9.93 3.98 -12.07
C GLY A 97 9.31 4.77 -13.22
N SER A 98 9.01 4.06 -14.31
CA SER A 98 8.38 4.59 -15.54
C SER A 98 6.88 4.87 -15.40
N LEU A 99 6.17 4.07 -14.60
CA LEU A 99 4.78 4.31 -14.23
C LEU A 99 4.69 5.38 -13.15
N LYS A 100 3.84 6.38 -13.39
CA LYS A 100 3.52 7.49 -12.49
C LYS A 100 2.03 7.53 -12.22
N MET A 101 1.67 7.85 -10.98
CA MET A 101 0.30 8.15 -10.57
C MET A 101 0.24 9.54 -9.97
N THR A 102 -0.78 10.30 -10.35
CA THR A 102 -1.01 11.64 -9.82
C THR A 102 -2.27 11.65 -8.97
N PHE A 103 -2.16 12.19 -7.77
CA PHE A 103 -3.25 12.35 -6.82
C PHE A 103 -3.55 13.84 -6.61
N SER A 104 -4.81 14.18 -6.42
CA SER A 104 -5.22 15.53 -6.03
C SER A 104 -4.88 15.77 -4.57
N SER A 105 -4.14 16.83 -4.24
CA SER A 105 -3.89 17.22 -2.85
C SER A 105 -5.17 17.67 -2.13
N ALA A 106 -6.16 18.16 -2.89
CA ALA A 106 -7.42 18.67 -2.35
C ALA A 106 -8.45 17.57 -2.00
N SER A 107 -8.60 16.57 -2.87
CA SER A 107 -9.54 15.46 -2.64
C SER A 107 -8.86 14.18 -2.12
N GLY A 108 -7.55 14.08 -2.25
CA GLY A 108 -6.77 12.87 -1.96
C GLY A 108 -6.98 11.74 -2.94
N GLN A 109 -7.71 11.94 -4.04
CA GLN A 109 -8.06 10.89 -5.00
C GLN A 109 -7.09 10.85 -6.19
N LEU A 110 -6.98 9.66 -6.79
CA LEU A 110 -6.28 9.45 -8.05
C LEU A 110 -6.95 10.28 -9.16
N THR A 111 -6.14 10.97 -9.95
CA THR A 111 -6.63 11.78 -11.09
C THR A 111 -6.01 11.36 -12.42
N ARG A 112 -4.83 10.74 -12.42
CA ARG A 112 -4.10 10.41 -13.64
C ARG A 112 -3.13 9.26 -13.46
N MET A 113 -2.97 8.47 -14.51
CA MET A 113 -1.92 7.47 -14.67
C MET A 113 -1.13 7.74 -15.94
N PHE A 114 0.20 7.68 -15.84
CA PHE A 114 1.10 7.95 -16.96
C PHE A 114 2.26 6.96 -16.98
N ASN A 115 2.61 6.43 -18.14
CA ASN A 115 3.79 5.58 -18.32
C ASN A 115 4.73 6.22 -19.34
N SER A 116 5.94 6.59 -18.88
CA SER A 116 6.91 7.30 -19.71
C SER A 116 7.56 6.47 -20.82
N ILE A 117 7.52 5.13 -20.73
CA ILE A 117 8.08 4.23 -21.75
C ILE A 117 7.10 4.06 -22.91
N THR A 118 5.84 3.78 -22.59
CA THR A 118 4.80 3.52 -23.61
C THR A 118 4.17 4.82 -24.13
N GLY A 119 4.32 5.92 -23.41
CA GLY A 119 3.67 7.20 -23.72
C GLY A 119 2.18 7.23 -23.37
N VAL A 120 1.64 6.17 -22.75
CA VAL A 120 0.23 6.12 -22.35
C VAL A 120 -0.01 7.11 -21.21
N ASP A 121 -1.01 7.96 -21.41
CA ASP A 121 -1.42 9.02 -20.49
C ASP A 121 -2.94 9.04 -20.38
N LEU A 122 -3.47 8.71 -19.19
CA LEU A 122 -4.90 8.53 -18.98
C LEU A 122 -5.39 9.29 -17.74
N PRO A 123 -6.42 10.15 -17.88
CA PRO A 123 -7.17 10.63 -16.74
C PRO A 123 -8.00 9.46 -16.18
N ILE A 124 -7.85 9.19 -14.88
CA ILE A 124 -8.52 8.08 -14.21
C ILE A 124 -8.85 8.45 -12.77
N GLN A 125 -10.00 7.98 -12.30
CA GLN A 125 -10.45 8.13 -10.93
C GLN A 125 -10.71 6.76 -10.32
N GLN A 126 -10.41 6.62 -9.04
CA GLN A 126 -10.75 5.46 -8.24
C GLN A 126 -11.41 5.95 -6.95
N SER A 127 -12.52 5.32 -6.58
CA SER A 127 -13.25 5.62 -5.36
C SER A 127 -13.96 4.37 -4.84
N PHE A 128 -14.37 4.40 -3.57
CA PHE A 128 -15.17 3.36 -2.95
C PHE A 128 -16.63 3.79 -2.85
N LEU A 129 -17.51 2.87 -3.24
CA LEU A 129 -18.95 3.00 -3.10
C LEU A 129 -19.53 1.70 -2.55
N TRP A 130 -20.74 1.75 -1.99
CA TRP A 130 -21.47 0.56 -1.57
C TRP A 130 -22.94 0.64 -1.98
N TYR A 131 -23.56 -0.52 -2.16
CA TYR A 131 -24.98 -0.65 -2.52
C TYR A 131 -25.80 -0.99 -1.29
N GLY A 132 -26.96 -0.34 -1.13
CA GLY A 132 -27.94 -0.74 -0.13
C GLY A 132 -28.49 -2.13 -0.47
N SER A 133 -28.57 -3.01 0.54
CA SER A 133 -29.11 -4.35 0.34
C SER A 133 -30.64 -4.31 0.33
N ASN A 134 -31.25 -4.87 -0.72
CA ASN A 134 -32.70 -5.00 -0.79
C ASN A 134 -33.18 -6.09 0.19
N ASN A 135 -34.24 -5.81 0.95
CA ASN A 135 -34.81 -6.74 1.94
C ASN A 135 -36.01 -7.54 1.41
N GLY A 136 -36.32 -7.44 0.12
CA GLY A 136 -37.59 -7.90 -0.45
C GLY A 136 -38.67 -6.81 -0.38
N ASP A 137 -39.64 -6.89 -1.27
CA ASP A 137 -40.79 -6.00 -1.34
C ASP A 137 -42.06 -6.79 -1.71
N GLY A 138 -43.19 -6.10 -1.80
CA GLY A 138 -44.49 -6.74 -2.10
C GLY A 138 -44.61 -7.32 -3.51
N ALA A 139 -43.74 -6.93 -4.45
CA ALA A 139 -43.71 -7.48 -5.80
C ALA A 139 -42.78 -8.70 -5.88
N ASP A 140 -41.65 -8.66 -5.17
CA ASP A 140 -40.72 -9.77 -5.08
C ASP A 140 -40.07 -9.84 -3.69
N SER A 141 -40.32 -10.95 -2.98
CA SER A 141 -39.76 -11.23 -1.65
C SER A 141 -38.24 -11.52 -1.62
N GLN A 142 -37.59 -11.63 -2.78
CA GLN A 142 -36.17 -11.96 -2.88
C GLN A 142 -35.26 -10.91 -2.22
N ALA A 143 -34.63 -11.20 -1.08
CA ALA A 143 -33.66 -10.29 -0.47
C ALA A 143 -32.22 -10.48 -1.03
N SER A 144 -31.35 -9.50 -0.82
CA SER A 144 -29.91 -9.67 -1.00
C SER A 144 -29.35 -10.60 0.10
N GLY A 145 -28.28 -11.34 -0.19
CA GLY A 145 -27.68 -12.26 0.78
C GLY A 145 -26.35 -12.85 0.28
N ALA A 146 -25.92 -13.96 0.90
CA ALA A 146 -24.64 -14.59 0.57
C ALA A 146 -24.52 -15.07 -0.90
N TYR A 147 -25.65 -15.37 -1.54
CA TYR A 147 -25.70 -15.91 -2.91
C TYR A 147 -26.25 -14.93 -3.94
N ILE A 148 -27.13 -14.02 -3.49
CA ILE A 148 -27.90 -13.15 -4.38
C ILE A 148 -27.51 -11.72 -4.08
N PHE A 149 -26.98 -11.04 -5.08
CA PHE A 149 -26.77 -9.60 -5.05
C PHE A 149 -28.02 -8.90 -5.60
N ARG A 150 -28.87 -8.37 -4.70
CA ARG A 150 -30.03 -7.54 -5.07
C ARG A 150 -29.89 -6.16 -4.40
N PRO A 151 -29.41 -5.12 -5.10
CA PRO A 151 -29.39 -3.77 -4.54
C PRO A 151 -30.81 -3.23 -4.37
N ASP A 152 -31.00 -2.30 -3.43
CA ASP A 152 -32.29 -1.67 -3.09
C ASP A 152 -32.87 -0.75 -4.18
N GLY A 153 -32.18 -0.63 -5.32
CA GLY A 153 -32.58 0.21 -6.46
C GLY A 153 -32.07 1.65 -6.37
N SER A 154 -31.47 2.07 -5.25
CA SER A 154 -30.82 3.36 -5.13
C SER A 154 -29.48 3.40 -5.87
N THR A 155 -29.00 4.60 -6.21
CA THR A 155 -27.62 4.77 -6.70
C THR A 155 -26.63 4.44 -5.58
N PRO A 156 -25.52 3.74 -5.87
CA PRO A 156 -24.56 3.37 -4.84
C PRO A 156 -24.00 4.59 -4.09
N THR A 157 -23.88 4.46 -2.78
CA THR A 157 -23.46 5.53 -1.89
C THR A 157 -21.95 5.67 -1.91
N VAL A 158 -21.46 6.88 -2.21
CA VAL A 158 -20.03 7.22 -2.18
C VAL A 158 -19.54 7.24 -0.74
N VAL A 159 -18.46 6.51 -0.46
CA VAL A 159 -17.88 6.41 0.89
C VAL A 159 -17.27 7.74 1.32
N SER A 160 -16.43 8.33 0.46
CA SER A 160 -15.88 9.66 0.69
C SER A 160 -15.46 10.33 -0.62
N ARG A 161 -15.60 11.66 -0.65
CA ARG A 161 -15.11 12.53 -1.73
C ARG A 161 -13.84 13.29 -1.35
N SER A 162 -13.46 13.28 -0.08
CA SER A 162 -12.26 13.93 0.44
C SER A 162 -11.54 12.96 1.39
N VAL A 163 -10.35 12.54 0.97
CA VAL A 163 -9.64 11.41 1.56
C VAL A 163 -8.29 11.91 2.07
N PRO A 164 -8.03 11.86 3.38
CA PRO A 164 -6.72 12.18 3.92
C PRO A 164 -5.65 11.28 3.29
N LEU A 165 -4.54 11.90 2.89
CA LEU A 165 -3.49 11.25 2.13
C LEU A 165 -2.15 11.39 2.84
N LYS A 166 -1.47 10.26 3.06
CA LYS A 166 -0.07 10.21 3.51
C LYS A 166 0.76 9.57 2.41
N VAL A 167 1.78 10.29 1.91
CA VAL A 167 2.70 9.76 0.91
C VAL A 167 4.01 9.36 1.55
N ILE A 168 4.45 8.14 1.24
CA ILE A 168 5.74 7.61 1.60
C ILE A 168 6.55 7.49 0.31
N ARG A 169 7.73 8.10 0.25
CA ARG A 169 8.62 8.04 -0.91
C ARG A 169 9.91 7.31 -0.60
N GLY A 170 10.38 6.53 -1.56
CA GLY A 170 11.70 5.93 -1.51
C GLY A 170 12.18 5.34 -2.82
N PRO A 171 13.44 4.84 -2.85
CA PRO A 171 14.09 4.43 -4.08
C PRO A 171 13.53 3.12 -4.67
N LEU A 172 12.83 2.30 -3.88
CA LEU A 172 12.28 1.02 -4.31
C LEU A 172 10.76 1.03 -4.40
N VAL A 173 10.08 1.82 -3.58
CA VAL A 173 8.62 1.91 -3.57
C VAL A 173 8.19 3.30 -3.12
N ASP A 174 7.20 3.85 -3.82
CA ASP A 174 6.37 4.93 -3.32
C ASP A 174 5.01 4.36 -2.90
N GLU A 175 4.49 4.81 -1.76
CA GLU A 175 3.18 4.42 -1.25
C GLU A 175 2.30 5.64 -1.01
N VAL A 176 1.02 5.48 -1.33
CA VAL A 176 -0.04 6.46 -1.04
C VAL A 176 -1.07 5.81 -0.15
N HIS A 177 -1.15 6.30 1.08
CA HIS A 177 -2.03 5.81 2.13
C HIS A 177 -3.27 6.68 2.17
N GLN A 178 -4.45 6.07 2.05
CA GLN A 178 -5.74 6.75 1.90
C GLN A 178 -6.76 6.17 2.88
N GLN A 179 -7.32 7.01 3.74
CA GLN A 179 -8.39 6.62 4.67
C GLN A 179 -9.73 7.15 4.18
N PHE A 180 -10.52 6.32 3.49
CA PHE A 180 -11.81 6.71 2.94
C PHE A 180 -12.89 6.82 4.03
N SER A 181 -12.85 5.93 5.03
CA SER A 181 -13.75 5.94 6.19
C SER A 181 -13.08 5.23 7.38
N PRO A 182 -13.72 5.16 8.56
CA PRO A 182 -13.22 4.34 9.67
C PRO A 182 -13.11 2.84 9.38
N TRP A 183 -13.71 2.36 8.28
CA TRP A 183 -13.80 0.94 7.91
C TRP A 183 -13.36 0.65 6.46
N ILE A 184 -12.82 1.66 5.75
CA ILE A 184 -12.17 1.49 4.45
C ILE A 184 -10.85 2.26 4.45
N TYR A 185 -9.77 1.52 4.34
CA TYR A 185 -8.43 2.03 4.16
C TYR A 185 -7.79 1.41 2.92
N GLN A 186 -6.99 2.20 2.20
CA GLN A 186 -6.32 1.76 0.98
C GLN A 186 -4.85 2.19 0.99
N VAL A 187 -3.98 1.30 0.53
CA VAL A 187 -2.60 1.65 0.20
C VAL A 187 -2.36 1.36 -1.28
N THR A 188 -2.01 2.40 -2.02
CA THR A 188 -1.55 2.25 -3.42
C THR A 188 -0.02 2.24 -3.42
N ARG A 189 0.59 1.18 -3.93
CA ARG A 189 2.05 1.01 -4.00
C ARG A 189 2.52 0.99 -5.45
N LEU A 190 3.55 1.79 -5.73
CA LEU A 190 4.27 1.75 -7.00
C LEU A 190 5.70 1.32 -6.71
N TYR A 191 6.01 0.08 -7.04
CA TYR A 191 7.36 -0.44 -6.96
C TYR A 191 8.20 0.02 -8.16
N LYS A 192 9.48 0.23 -7.91
CA LYS A 192 10.47 0.46 -8.96
C LYS A 192 10.50 -0.76 -9.89
N ASP A 193 10.68 -0.50 -11.19
CA ASP A 193 10.76 -1.53 -12.23
C ASP A 193 9.49 -2.40 -12.38
N LYS A 194 8.33 -1.90 -11.91
CA LYS A 194 7.01 -2.50 -12.16
C LYS A 194 6.17 -1.59 -13.06
N GLU A 195 5.44 -2.21 -13.97
CA GLU A 195 4.55 -1.53 -14.92
C GLU A 195 3.08 -1.53 -14.47
N HIS A 196 2.84 -1.75 -13.18
CA HIS A 196 1.51 -1.68 -12.56
C HIS A 196 1.61 -1.07 -11.16
N ALA A 197 0.48 -0.60 -10.66
CA ALA A 197 0.31 -0.23 -9.26
C ALA A 197 -0.38 -1.38 -8.50
N GLU A 198 0.06 -1.64 -7.29
CA GLU A 198 -0.61 -2.58 -6.38
C GLU A 198 -1.55 -1.79 -5.47
N VAL A 199 -2.82 -2.19 -5.41
CA VAL A 199 -3.85 -1.52 -4.61
C VAL A 199 -4.34 -2.48 -3.54
N GLU A 200 -3.90 -2.25 -2.31
CA GLU A 200 -4.30 -3.03 -1.13
C GLU A 200 -5.49 -2.34 -0.45
N TYR A 201 -6.53 -3.11 -0.14
CA TYR A 201 -7.72 -2.66 0.57
C TYR A 201 -7.83 -3.34 1.94
N THR A 202 -8.33 -2.60 2.92
CA THR A 202 -8.52 -3.03 4.31
C THR A 202 -9.86 -2.53 4.85
#